data_AF-A0A9P6V921-F1
#
_entry.id   AF-A0A9P6V921-F1
#
_cell.length_a   1.000
_cell.length_b   1.000
_cell.length_c   1.000
_cell.angle_alpha   90.00
_cell.angle_beta   90.00
_cell.angle_gamma   90.00
#
_symmetry.space_group_name_H-M   'P 1'
#
loop_
_entity.id
_entity.type
_entity.pdbx_description
1 polymer ?
#
loop_
_entity_poly.entity_id
_entity_poly.type
_entity_poly.pdbx_seq_one_letter_code
_entity_poly.pdbx_strand_id
1 'polypeptide(L)'
;MSATSALTPEQLLDLQESFSAFDRNGDGTINKSELRGLLHTVGHKVDSEGLASLLKEFDNDQSEAIDFQEFVALADRITKNKVSN
;
A
#
# COMPACT_ATOMS: atom_id res chain seq x y z
N MET A 1 15.25 16.56 -14.30
CA MET A 1 15.59 15.14 -14.05
C MET A 1 14.67 14.66 -12.95
N SER A 2 13.96 13.56 -13.21
CA SER A 2 12.62 13.22 -12.69
C SER A 2 12.54 12.80 -11.22
N ALA A 3 11.33 12.95 -10.67
CA ALA A 3 10.93 12.86 -9.27
C ALA A 3 10.92 11.45 -8.66
N THR A 4 12.08 10.79 -8.59
CA THR A 4 12.27 9.53 -7.82
C THR A 4 13.16 9.70 -6.57
N SER A 5 13.63 10.91 -6.27
CA SER A 5 14.56 11.20 -5.16
C SER A 5 13.91 11.62 -3.83
N ALA A 6 12.60 11.41 -3.64
CA ALA A 6 11.88 11.97 -2.48
C ALA A 6 11.86 11.08 -1.24
N LEU A 7 12.04 9.77 -1.38
CA LEU A 7 12.03 8.82 -0.25
C LEU A 7 13.45 8.43 0.13
N THR A 8 13.76 8.50 1.42
CA THR A 8 15.07 8.06 1.94
C THR A 8 15.16 6.53 1.93
N PRO A 9 16.38 5.96 1.96
CA PRO A 9 16.57 4.52 2.10
C PRO A 9 15.85 3.95 3.33
N GLU A 10 15.79 4.72 4.42
CA GLU A 10 15.07 4.35 5.65
C GLU A 10 13.55 4.27 5.42
N GLN A 11 12.96 5.25 4.73
CA GLN A 11 11.54 5.20 4.37
C GLN A 11 11.22 4.04 3.43
N LEU A 12 12.11 3.74 2.49
CA LEU A 12 11.97 2.57 1.62
C LEU A 12 12.00 1.27 2.42
N LEU A 13 12.87 1.17 3.43
CA LEU A 13 12.93 0.00 4.32
C LEU A 13 11.66 -0.13 5.16
N ASP A 14 11.18 0.95 5.77
CA ASP A 14 9.94 0.94 6.54
C ASP A 14 8.73 0.55 5.67
N LEU A 15 8.69 1.07 4.43
CA LEU A 15 7.66 0.72 3.46
C LEU A 15 7.79 -0.74 3.01
N GLN A 16 9.00 -1.24 2.83
CA GLN A 16 9.25 -2.63 2.45
C GLN A 16 8.90 -3.62 3.56
N GLU A 17 9.25 -3.31 4.82
CA GLU A 17 8.85 -4.13 5.98
C GLU A 17 7.34 -4.11 6.17
N SER A 18 6.72 -2.93 6.04
CA SER A 18 5.27 -2.80 6.08
C SER A 18 4.65 -3.64 4.97
N PHE A 19 5.10 -3.45 3.71
CA PHE A 19 4.61 -4.17 2.55
C PHE A 19 4.74 -5.68 2.73
N SER A 20 5.89 -6.18 3.19
CA SER A 20 6.10 -7.60 3.47
C SER A 20 5.25 -8.15 4.61
N ALA A 21 4.77 -7.30 5.53
CA ALA A 21 3.82 -7.71 6.55
C ALA A 21 2.39 -7.88 6.00
N PHE A 22 2.06 -7.17 4.92
CA PHE A 22 0.78 -7.26 4.21
C PHE A 22 0.79 -8.36 3.12
N ASP A 23 1.86 -8.43 2.33
CA ASP A 23 2.12 -9.42 1.28
C ASP A 23 2.49 -10.77 1.92
N ARG A 24 1.49 -11.66 2.03
CA ARG A 24 1.67 -12.96 2.69
C ARG A 24 2.15 -14.03 1.73
N ASN A 25 1.84 -13.90 0.45
CA ASN A 25 2.25 -14.85 -0.58
C ASN A 25 3.65 -14.55 -1.12
N GLY A 26 4.19 -13.35 -0.85
CA GLY A 26 5.50 -12.90 -1.28
C GLY A 26 5.58 -12.65 -2.79
N ASP A 27 4.45 -12.38 -3.44
CA ASP A 27 4.39 -12.15 -4.89
C ASP A 27 4.77 -10.72 -5.29
N GLY A 28 5.00 -9.83 -4.31
CA GLY A 28 5.37 -8.44 -4.53
C GLY A 28 4.16 -7.53 -4.80
N THR A 29 2.94 -8.02 -4.59
CA THR A 29 1.68 -7.30 -4.73
C THR A 29 0.76 -7.60 -3.55
N ILE A 30 -0.01 -6.63 -3.07
CA ILE A 30 -1.01 -6.84 -2.02
C ILE A 30 -2.37 -6.96 -2.70
N ASN A 31 -2.87 -8.17 -2.81
CA ASN A 31 -4.20 -8.38 -3.37
C ASN A 31 -5.30 -8.23 -2.30
N LYS A 32 -6.55 -8.19 -2.78
CA LYS A 32 -7.75 -8.14 -1.93
C LYS A 32 -7.79 -9.23 -0.86
N SER A 33 -7.38 -10.45 -1.19
CA SER A 33 -7.46 -11.56 -0.23
C SER A 33 -6.46 -11.39 0.91
N GLU A 34 -5.29 -10.84 0.63
CA GLU A 34 -4.23 -10.59 1.61
C GLU A 34 -4.57 -9.43 2.52
N LEU A 35 -5.03 -8.31 1.95
CA LEU A 35 -5.50 -7.16 2.71
C LEU A 35 -6.67 -7.57 3.64
N ARG A 36 -7.59 -8.41 3.16
CA ARG A 36 -8.67 -8.99 3.98
C ARG A 36 -8.13 -9.84 5.12
N GLY A 37 -7.17 -10.71 4.83
CA GLY A 37 -6.55 -11.60 5.81
C GLY A 37 -5.87 -10.82 6.93
N LEU A 38 -5.20 -9.73 6.59
CA LEU A 38 -4.56 -8.86 7.56
C LEU A 38 -5.58 -8.06 8.39
N LEU A 39 -6.57 -7.43 7.77
CA LEU A 39 -7.63 -6.70 8.50
C LEU A 39 -8.35 -7.62 9.50
N HIS A 40 -8.62 -8.86 9.10
CA HIS A 40 -9.19 -9.88 9.98
C HIS A 40 -8.25 -10.25 11.15
N THR A 41 -6.94 -10.31 10.90
CA THR A 41 -5.91 -10.57 11.93
C THR A 41 -5.80 -9.42 12.92
N VAL A 42 -5.98 -8.18 12.47
CA VAL A 42 -5.97 -6.96 13.30
C VAL A 42 -7.30 -6.76 14.05
N GLY A 43 -8.32 -7.60 13.80
CA GLY A 43 -9.62 -7.54 14.46
C GLY A 43 -10.62 -6.58 13.80
N HIS A 44 -10.25 -5.97 12.67
CA HIS A 44 -11.15 -5.16 11.86
C HIS A 44 -11.86 -6.02 10.81
N LYS A 45 -13.17 -6.21 10.97
CA LYS A 45 -14.01 -6.80 9.92
C LYS A 45 -14.35 -5.72 8.91
N VAL A 46 -13.75 -5.83 7.73
CA VAL A 46 -14.11 -5.02 6.56
C VAL A 46 -14.76 -5.94 5.54
N ASP A 47 -15.92 -5.54 5.03
CA ASP A 47 -16.65 -6.30 4.03
C ASP A 47 -15.93 -6.26 2.68
N SER A 48 -16.21 -7.26 1.83
CA SER A 48 -15.62 -7.38 0.49
C SER A 48 -15.79 -6.12 -0.36
N GLU A 49 -16.84 -5.34 -0.10
CA GLU A 49 -17.18 -4.12 -0.83
C GLU A 49 -16.35 -2.92 -0.34
N GLY A 50 -16.28 -2.68 0.98
CA GLY A 50 -15.43 -1.64 1.56
C GLY A 50 -13.94 -1.89 1.29
N LEU A 51 -13.54 -3.15 1.27
CA LEU A 51 -12.20 -3.56 0.88
C LEU A 51 -11.91 -3.28 -0.61
N ALA A 52 -12.89 -3.50 -1.49
CA ALA A 52 -12.76 -3.17 -2.90
C ALA A 52 -12.70 -1.66 -3.13
N SER A 53 -13.46 -0.87 -2.36
CA SER A 53 -13.38 0.59 -2.38
C SER A 53 -12.01 1.08 -1.93
N LEU A 54 -11.46 0.53 -0.85
CA LEU A 54 -10.11 0.86 -0.38
C LEU A 54 -9.07 0.50 -1.44
N LEU A 55 -9.14 -0.71 -2.00
CA LEU A 55 -8.24 -1.11 -3.09
C LEU A 55 -8.37 -0.17 -4.28
N LYS A 56 -9.58 0.08 -4.81
CA LYS A 56 -9.79 0.98 -5.94
C LYS A 56 -9.33 2.41 -5.72
N GLU A 57 -9.28 2.87 -4.48
CA GLU A 57 -8.80 4.21 -4.17
C GLU A 57 -7.28 4.32 -4.34
N PHE A 58 -6.58 3.19 -4.31
CA PHE A 58 -5.13 3.09 -4.37
C PHE A 58 -4.60 2.38 -5.62
N ASP A 59 -5.38 1.45 -6.16
CA ASP A 59 -5.18 0.69 -7.40
C ASP A 59 -5.49 1.60 -8.59
N ASN A 60 -4.42 2.21 -9.11
CA ASN A 60 -4.51 3.23 -10.14
C ASN A 60 -4.38 2.62 -11.54
N ASP A 61 -3.82 1.41 -11.63
CA ASP A 61 -3.67 0.64 -12.86
C ASP A 61 -4.80 -0.39 -13.08
N GLN A 62 -5.74 -0.49 -12.14
CA GLN A 62 -6.84 -1.45 -12.13
C GLN A 62 -6.37 -2.91 -12.12
N SER A 63 -5.22 -3.20 -11.52
CA SER A 63 -4.70 -4.55 -11.35
C SER A 63 -5.44 -5.36 -10.27
N GLU A 64 -6.37 -4.74 -9.54
CA GLU A 64 -7.06 -5.29 -8.37
C GLU A 64 -6.11 -5.71 -7.23
N ALA A 65 -4.87 -5.21 -7.27
CA ALA A 65 -3.82 -5.38 -6.29
C ALA A 65 -3.06 -4.06 -6.13
N ILE A 66 -2.25 -3.96 -5.07
CA ILE A 66 -1.34 -2.82 -4.89
C ILE A 66 0.07 -3.34 -5.06
N ASP A 67 0.76 -2.92 -6.11
CA ASP A 67 2.16 -3.26 -6.27
C ASP A 67 3.07 -2.39 -5.37
N PHE A 68 4.32 -2.82 -5.19
CA PHE A 68 5.28 -2.05 -4.37
C PHE A 68 5.47 -0.61 -4.87
N GLN A 69 5.42 -0.38 -6.17
CA GLN A 69 5.59 0.94 -6.78
C GLN A 69 4.40 1.86 -6.49
N GLU A 70 3.17 1.34 -6.54
CA GLU A 70 1.93 2.03 -6.16
C GLU A 70 1.91 2.33 -4.66
N PHE A 71 2.33 1.38 -3.83
CA PHE A 71 2.46 1.57 -2.39
C PHE A 71 3.45 2.69 -2.04
N VAL A 72 4.60 2.73 -2.73
CA VAL A 72 5.62 3.76 -2.58
C VAL A 72 5.12 5.13 -3.08
N ALA A 73 4.43 5.17 -4.21
CA ALA A 73 3.83 6.39 -4.74
C ALA A 73 2.73 6.94 -3.80
N LEU A 74 1.96 6.06 -3.19
CA LEU A 74 0.96 6.38 -2.18
C LEU A 74 1.60 6.95 -0.92
N ALA A 75 2.66 6.31 -0.41
CA ALA A 75 3.40 6.79 0.74
C ALA A 75 4.04 8.16 0.49
N ASP A 76 4.63 8.38 -0.69
CA ASP A 76 5.15 9.70 -1.10
C ASP A 76 4.04 10.75 -1.17
N ARG A 77 2.85 10.41 -1.67
CA ARG A 77 1.71 11.32 -1.73
C ARG A 77 1.16 11.69 -0.35
N ILE A 78 1.06 10.72 0.56
CA ILE A 78 0.57 10.95 1.93
C ILE A 78 1.60 11.74 2.75
N THR A 79 2.89 11.43 2.59
CA THR A 79 3.97 12.13 3.30
C THR A 79 4.14 13.56 2.79
N LYS A 80 4.12 13.82 1.48
CA LYS A 80 4.15 15.19 0.93
C LYS A 80 2.96 16.05 1.37
N ASN A 81 1.77 15.46 1.54
CA ASN A 81 0.59 16.21 1.97
C ASN A 81 0.60 16.61 3.45
N LYS A 82 1.48 16.02 4.28
CA LYS A 82 1.65 16.39 5.70
C LYS A 82 2.71 17.47 5.96
N VAL A 83 3.61 17.78 5.01
CA VAL A 83 4.73 18.73 5.22
C VAL A 83 4.41 20.14 4.68
N SER A 84 3.16 20.41 4.29
CA SER A 84 2.70 21.75 3.93
C SER A 84 1.61 22.23 4.89
N ASN A 85 2.01 22.62 6.10
CA ASN A 85 1.24 23.55 6.94
C ASN A 85 2.19 24.46 7.71
#